data_AF-A0A120K8H7-F1
#
_entry.id   AF-A0A120K8H7-F1
#
_cell.length_a   1.000
_cell.length_b   1.000
_cell.length_c   1.000
_cell.angle_alpha   90.00
_cell.angle_beta   90.00
_cell.angle_gamma   90.00
#
_symmetry.space_group_name_H-M   'P 1'
#
loop_
_entity.id
_entity.type
_entity.pdbx_description
1 polymer ?
#
loop_
_entity_poly.entity_id
_entity_poly.type
_entity_poly.pdbx_seq_one_letter_code
_entity_poly.pdbx_strand_id
1 'polypeptide(L)'
;PALKSNWLPIHVPLCFMGDALFAMAFGSGIMYLIQERQLKRKRPGAFYYRLPSLDVLDSMNYRALTIGFPLLTLGIITGSVWAQYAWGSYWSWDPKEIWS
;
A
#
# COMPACT_ATOMS: atom_id res chain seq x y z
N PRO A 1 1.97 12.30 -27.81
CA PRO A 1 1.16 12.74 -26.65
C PRO A 1 1.19 11.70 -25.51
N ALA A 2 2.06 11.90 -24.51
CA ALA A 2 2.34 10.93 -23.44
C ALA A 2 1.10 10.50 -22.60
N LEU A 3 0.06 11.34 -22.58
CA LEU A 3 -1.22 11.11 -21.91
C LEU A 3 -2.24 10.31 -22.74
N LYS A 4 -1.96 10.01 -24.01
CA LYS A 4 -2.84 9.22 -24.91
C LYS A 4 -2.31 7.79 -25.08
N SER A 5 -2.06 7.13 -23.95
CA SER A 5 -1.54 5.75 -23.91
C SER A 5 -2.50 4.87 -23.12
N ASN A 6 -2.80 3.68 -23.64
CA ASN A 6 -3.65 2.69 -22.98
C ASN A 6 -3.03 2.11 -21.70
N TRP A 7 -1.74 2.36 -21.46
CA TRP A 7 -1.00 1.85 -20.30
C TRP A 7 -1.17 2.72 -19.05
N LEU A 8 -1.33 4.04 -19.21
CA LEU A 8 -1.55 4.97 -18.11
C LEU A 8 -2.80 4.64 -17.27
N PRO A 9 -3.99 4.37 -17.86
CA PRO A 9 -5.18 4.03 -17.08
C PRO A 9 -5.12 2.63 -16.44
N ILE A 10 -4.14 1.80 -16.77
CA ILE A 10 -3.91 0.51 -16.10
C ILE A 10 -2.94 0.71 -14.93
N HIS A 11 -1.84 1.41 -15.18
CA HIS A 11 -0.78 1.66 -14.19
C HIS A 11 -1.28 2.44 -12.97
N VAL A 12 -1.94 3.57 -13.20
CA VAL A 12 -2.37 4.49 -12.12
C VAL A 12 -3.29 3.81 -11.08
N PRO A 13 -4.38 3.11 -11.45
CA PRO A 13 -5.24 2.46 -10.46
C PRO A 13 -4.55 1.29 -9.76
N LEU A 14 -3.64 0.56 -10.43
CA LEU A 14 -2.87 -0.52 -9.78
C LEU A 14 -2.00 0.02 -8.64
N CYS A 15 -1.23 1.09 -8.90
CA CYS A 15 -0.43 1.75 -7.87
C CYS A 15 -1.32 2.31 -6.76
N PHE A 16 -2.36 3.06 -7.12
CA PHE A 16 -3.26 3.67 -6.14
C PHE A 16 -3.92 2.64 -5.21
N MET A 17 -4.36 1.49 -5.74
CA MET A 17 -4.92 0.40 -4.94
C MET A 17 -3.88 -0.25 -4.05
N GLY A 18 -2.65 -0.46 -4.56
CA GLY A 18 -1.53 -0.97 -3.77
C GLY A 18 -1.22 -0.07 -2.58
N ASP A 19 -1.08 1.24 -2.81
CA ASP A 19 -0.79 2.23 -1.78
C ASP A 19 -1.93 2.36 -0.76
N ALA A 20 -3.19 2.32 -1.22
CA ALA A 20 -4.34 2.32 -0.33
C ALA A 20 -4.33 1.11 0.62
N LEU A 21 -3.97 -0.08 0.12
CA LEU A 21 -3.83 -1.28 0.95
C LEU A 21 -2.67 -1.16 1.94
N PHE A 22 -1.53 -0.60 1.52
CA PHE A 22 -0.42 -0.34 2.45
C PHE A 22 -0.74 0.70 3.51
N ALA A 23 -1.51 1.74 3.17
CA ALA A 23 -2.01 2.72 4.15
C ALA A 23 -2.94 2.06 5.17
N MET A 24 -3.83 1.15 4.73
CA MET A 24 -4.67 0.36 5.64
C MET A 24 -3.85 -0.57 6.53
N ALA A 25 -2.84 -1.26 5.97
CA ALA A 25 -1.90 -2.10 6.72
C ALA A 25 -1.20 -1.28 7.83
N PHE A 26 -0.66 -0.11 7.48
CA PHE A 26 -0.04 0.81 8.44
C PHE A 26 -0.98 1.24 9.56
N GLY A 27 -2.21 1.66 9.21
CA GLY A 27 -3.23 2.04 10.19
C GLY A 27 -3.59 0.88 11.14
N SER A 28 -3.81 -0.32 10.59
CA SER A 28 -4.12 -1.51 11.38
C SER A 28 -2.96 -1.92 12.30
N GLY A 29 -1.70 -1.77 11.85
CA GLY A 29 -0.51 -2.01 12.65
C GLY A 29 -0.38 -1.04 13.84
N ILE A 30 -0.66 0.25 13.64
CA ILE A 30 -0.70 1.22 14.76
C ILE A 30 -1.77 0.82 15.79
N MET A 31 -2.97 0.50 15.33
CA MET A 31 -4.05 0.06 16.22
C MET A 31 -3.67 -1.19 17.00
N TYR A 32 -3.03 -2.16 16.34
CA TYR A 32 -2.56 -3.40 16.95
C TYR A 32 -1.55 -3.11 18.06
N LEU A 33 -0.51 -2.32 17.77
CA LEU A 33 0.53 -1.97 18.76
C LEU A 33 -0.05 -1.21 19.96
N ILE A 34 -1.00 -0.31 19.74
CA ILE A 34 -1.69 0.39 20.82
C ILE A 34 -2.44 -0.62 21.70
N GLN A 35 -3.25 -1.48 21.09
CA GLN A 35 -4.09 -2.42 21.84
C GLN A 35 -3.24 -3.47 22.57
N GLU A 36 -2.20 -4.01 21.93
CA GLU A 36 -1.26 -4.95 22.53
C GLU A 36 -0.57 -4.34 23.76
N ARG A 37 -0.15 -3.07 23.66
CA ARG A 37 0.46 -2.35 24.78
C ARG A 37 -0.49 -2.16 25.95
N GLN A 38 -1.77 -1.85 25.70
CA GLN A 38 -2.79 -1.69 26.75
C GLN A 38 -3.06 -3.03 27.46
N LEU A 39 -3.15 -4.12 26.69
CA LEU A 39 -3.37 -5.46 27.20
C LEU A 39 -2.21 -5.93 28.09
N LYS A 40 -0.97 -5.77 27.63
CA LYS A 40 0.25 -6.09 28.39
C LYS A 40 0.35 -5.27 29.69
N ARG A 41 -0.11 -4.03 29.69
CA ARG A 41 -0.11 -3.14 30.87
C ARG A 41 -1.29 -3.37 31.81
N LYS A 42 -2.25 -4.24 31.48
CA LYS A 42 -3.50 -4.49 32.25
C LYS A 42 -4.27 -3.21 32.61
N ARG A 43 -4.18 -2.18 31.78
CA ARG A 43 -4.87 -0.89 31.95
C ARG A 43 -5.63 -0.58 30.67
N PRO A 44 -6.86 -1.07 30.49
CA PRO A 44 -7.63 -0.77 29.28
C PRO A 44 -8.02 0.71 29.26
N GLY A 45 -7.41 1.49 28.39
CA GLY A 45 -7.82 2.87 28.11
C GLY A 45 -9.11 2.95 27.27
N ALA A 46 -9.63 4.17 27.09
CA ALA A 46 -10.87 4.42 26.33
C ALA A 46 -10.87 3.85 24.89
N PHE A 47 -9.70 3.76 24.26
CA PHE A 47 -9.53 3.20 22.92
C PHE A 47 -9.67 1.67 22.86
N TYR A 48 -9.46 0.96 23.98
CA TYR A 48 -9.51 -0.51 24.01
C TYR A 48 -10.90 -1.05 23.59
N TYR A 49 -11.98 -0.39 24.02
CA TYR A 49 -13.35 -0.80 23.74
C TYR A 49 -13.87 -0.33 22.37
N ARG A 50 -13.14 0.55 21.67
CA ARG A 50 -13.53 1.07 20.35
C ARG A 50 -12.80 0.38 19.21
N LEU A 51 -11.63 -0.20 19.50
CA LEU A 51 -10.81 -0.86 18.50
C LEU A 51 -11.26 -2.33 18.30
N PRO A 52 -11.13 -2.89 17.09
CA PRO A 52 -11.29 -4.31 16.84
C PRO A 52 -10.31 -5.15 17.68
N SER A 53 -10.52 -6.46 17.81
CA SER A 53 -9.57 -7.33 18.51
C SER A 53 -8.22 -7.45 17.78
N LEU A 54 -7.18 -7.87 18.50
CA LEU A 54 -5.84 -8.09 17.96
C LEU A 54 -5.86 -9.04 16.75
N ASP A 55 -6.64 -10.13 16.82
CA ASP A 55 -6.77 -11.09 15.72
C ASP A 55 -7.41 -10.49 14.47
N VAL A 56 -8.38 -9.58 14.65
CA VAL A 56 -9.01 -8.86 13.53
C VAL A 56 -8.02 -7.88 12.93
N LEU A 57 -7.29 -7.13 13.75
CA LEU A 57 -6.28 -6.20 13.27
C LEU A 57 -5.14 -6.92 12.53
N ASP A 58 -4.69 -8.06 13.03
CA ASP A 58 -3.65 -8.88 12.40
C ASP A 58 -4.13 -9.48 11.07
N SER A 59 -5.35 -10.05 11.03
CA SER A 59 -5.91 -10.58 9.79
C SER A 59 -6.21 -9.50 8.75
N MET A 60 -6.62 -8.29 9.16
CA MET A 60 -6.75 -7.13 8.28
C MET A 60 -5.39 -6.73 7.71
N ASN A 61 -4.37 -6.62 8.56
CA ASN A 61 -3.02 -6.26 8.15
C ASN A 61 -2.45 -7.29 7.16
N TYR A 62 -2.56 -8.58 7.49
CA TYR A 62 -2.11 -9.67 6.64
C TYR A 62 -2.76 -9.62 5.26
N ARG A 63 -4.10 -9.52 5.20
CA ARG A 63 -4.83 -9.44 3.92
C ARG A 63 -4.44 -8.20 3.12
N ALA A 64 -4.30 -7.06 3.77
CA ALA A 64 -3.88 -5.82 3.12
C ALA A 64 -2.49 -5.95 2.50
N LEU A 65 -1.53 -6.54 3.20
CA LEU A 65 -0.17 -6.76 2.70
C LEU A 65 -0.12 -7.81 1.58
N THR A 66 -0.81 -8.95 1.75
CA THR A 66 -0.83 -10.03 0.76
C THR A 66 -1.43 -9.60 -0.57
N ILE A 67 -2.39 -8.66 -0.56
CA ILE A 67 -3.00 -8.13 -1.79
C ILE A 67 -2.26 -6.88 -2.30
N GLY A 68 -1.84 -5.98 -1.39
CA GLY A 68 -1.18 -4.73 -1.74
C GLY A 68 0.16 -4.93 -2.42
N PHE A 69 0.96 -5.90 -1.95
CA PHE A 69 2.28 -6.17 -2.51
C PHE A 69 2.26 -6.62 -3.98
N PRO A 70 1.45 -7.63 -4.38
CA PRO A 70 1.30 -7.98 -5.79
C PRO A 70 0.74 -6.84 -6.64
N LEU A 71 -0.21 -6.05 -6.13
CA LEU A 71 -0.77 -4.92 -6.88
C LEU A 71 0.26 -3.84 -7.16
N LEU A 72 1.05 -3.44 -6.15
CA LEU A 72 2.14 -2.49 -6.33
C LEU A 72 3.21 -3.04 -7.29
N THR A 73 3.53 -4.34 -7.18
CA THR A 73 4.47 -5.00 -8.10
C THR A 73 4.00 -4.91 -9.56
N LEU A 74 2.73 -5.20 -9.82
CA LEU A 74 2.13 -5.03 -11.15
C LEU A 74 2.08 -3.56 -11.57
N GLY A 75 1.85 -2.65 -10.62
CA GLY A 75 1.96 -1.20 -10.81
C GLY A 75 3.34 -0.82 -11.35
N ILE A 76 4.42 -1.25 -10.71
CA ILE A 76 5.80 -0.97 -11.13
C ILE A 76 6.07 -1.53 -12.53
N ILE A 77 5.65 -2.78 -12.81
CA ILE A 77 5.84 -3.41 -14.12
C ILE A 77 5.07 -2.66 -15.22
N THR A 78 3.81 -2.30 -14.98
CA THR A 78 3.02 -1.54 -15.96
C THR A 78 3.53 -0.11 -16.15
N GLY A 79 4.12 0.47 -15.10
CA GLY A 79 4.77 1.78 -15.14
C GLY A 79 6.01 1.79 -16.00
N SER A 80 6.88 0.78 -15.88
CA SER A 80 8.08 0.65 -16.71
C SER A 80 7.74 0.46 -18.19
N VAL A 81 6.67 -0.29 -18.50
CA VAL A 81 6.16 -0.41 -19.87
C VAL A 81 5.68 0.95 -20.39
N TRP A 82 4.94 1.72 -19.59
CA TRP A 82 4.52 3.07 -19.98
C TRP A 82 5.71 4.02 -20.19
N ALA A 83 6.75 3.93 -19.36
CA ALA A 83 7.98 4.72 -19.51
C ALA A 83 8.64 4.48 -20.87
N GLN A 84 8.72 3.21 -21.32
CA GLN A 84 9.21 2.90 -22.67
C GLN A 84 8.39 3.61 -23.76
N TYR A 85 7.06 3.60 -23.65
CA TYR A 85 6.18 4.21 -24.64
C TYR A 85 6.27 5.73 -24.70
N ALA A 86 6.46 6.40 -23.56
CA ALA A 86 6.46 7.86 -23.53
C ALA A 86 7.86 8.49 -23.67
N TRP A 87 8.93 7.75 -23.35
CA TRP A 87 10.29 8.31 -23.14
C TRP A 87 11.35 7.49 -23.88
N GLY A 88 11.01 6.30 -24.39
CA GLY A 88 11.92 5.42 -25.14
C GLY A 88 12.84 4.55 -24.28
N SER A 89 12.75 4.66 -22.94
CA SER A 89 13.47 3.82 -21.98
C SER A 89 12.50 3.27 -20.93
N TYR A 90 12.70 2.00 -20.52
CA TYR A 90 11.90 1.35 -19.46
C TYR A 90 12.22 1.89 -18.05
N TRP A 91 13.44 2.39 -17.87
CA TRP A 91 13.93 2.92 -16.59
C TRP A 91 15.10 3.86 -16.86
N SER A 92 15.06 5.03 -16.25
CA SER A 92 16.01 6.12 -16.45
C SER A 92 16.69 6.55 -15.15
N TRP A 93 16.40 5.89 -14.02
CA TRP A 93 16.97 6.19 -12.69
C TRP A 93 16.76 7.64 -12.25
N ASP A 94 15.72 8.29 -12.75
CA ASP A 94 15.45 9.64 -12.33
C ASP A 94 14.76 9.66 -10.95
N PRO A 95 14.82 10.79 -10.22
CA PRO A 95 14.28 10.83 -8.88
C PRO A 95 12.79 10.50 -8.80
N LYS A 96 12.03 10.74 -9.88
CA LYS A 96 10.61 10.39 -9.90
C LYS A 96 10.37 8.89 -10.05
N GLU A 97 11.18 8.17 -10.80
CA GLU A 97 11.04 6.71 -10.91
C GLU A 97 11.49 5.98 -9.64
N ILE A 98 12.51 6.49 -8.93
CA ILE A 98 13.08 5.81 -7.75
C ILE A 98 12.33 6.15 -6.45
N TRP A 99 11.85 7.40 -6.31
CA TRP A 99 11.39 7.95 -5.01
C TRP A 99 9.91 8.35 -4.98
N SER A 100 9.15 8.16 -6.06
CA SER A 100 7.69 8.39 -6.06
C SER A 100 6.96 7.09 -5.74
#